data_AF-A0AAU3Q1D4-F1
#
_entry.id   AF-A0AAU3Q1D4-F1
#
_cell.length_a   1.000
_cell.length_b   1.000
_cell.length_c   1.000
_cell.angle_alpha   90.00
_cell.angle_beta   90.00
_cell.angle_gamma   90.00
#
_symmetry.space_group_name_H-M   'P 1'
#
loop_
_entity.id
_entity.type
_entity.pdbx_description
1 polymer ?
#
loop_
_entity_poly.entity_id
_entity_poly.type
_entity_poly.pdbx_seq_one_letter_code
_entity_poly.pdbx_strand_id
1 'polypeptide(L)'
;MDTLASRGAGPELHYTVELRWRTEPRAWWKTRHLGSPIQIAAALDELVVRVHLDPAVAQACRSGAVQVCYRAVGWQNHEIVEQRTETIGLTDLPTVLHSHAADLREMATMNG
;
A
#
# COMPACT_ATOMS: atom_id res chain seq x y z
N MET A 1 -23.63 -20.02 -15.58
CA MET A 1 -23.17 -18.62 -15.51
C MET A 1 -23.29 -18.21 -14.06
N ASP A 2 -22.26 -18.04 -13.25
CA ASP A 2 -20.84 -17.81 -13.53
C ASP A 2 -19.98 -18.47 -12.45
N THR A 3 -19.16 -19.44 -12.86
CA THR A 3 -18.20 -20.14 -11.99
C THR A 3 -16.80 -19.68 -12.34
N LEU A 4 -16.58 -18.35 -12.38
CA LEU A 4 -15.29 -17.74 -12.73
C LEU A 4 -14.78 -16.73 -11.68
N ALA A 5 -15.52 -16.46 -10.60
CA ALA A 5 -15.11 -15.47 -9.60
C ALA A 5 -14.33 -16.04 -8.40
N SER A 6 -14.22 -17.36 -8.22
CA SER A 6 -13.69 -17.92 -6.95
C SER A 6 -12.20 -18.28 -6.94
N ARG A 7 -11.44 -18.00 -8.01
CA ARG A 7 -10.01 -18.41 -8.09
C ARG A 7 -9.01 -17.41 -7.49
N GLY A 8 -9.48 -16.37 -6.81
CA GLY A 8 -8.65 -15.41 -6.05
C GLY A 8 -9.29 -14.95 -4.74
N ALA A 9 -10.24 -15.72 -4.22
CA ALA A 9 -11.18 -15.35 -3.16
C ALA A 9 -10.59 -15.52 -1.75
N GLY A 10 -9.47 -14.85 -1.47
CA GLY A 10 -9.16 -14.51 -0.09
C GLY A 10 -10.26 -13.61 0.50
N PRO A 11 -10.36 -13.49 1.83
CA PRO A 11 -11.32 -12.59 2.45
C PRO A 11 -11.23 -11.16 1.87
N GLU A 12 -12.37 -10.51 1.67
CA GLU A 12 -12.42 -9.13 1.21
C GLU A 12 -11.86 -8.20 2.30
N LEU A 13 -10.86 -7.40 1.94
CA LEU A 13 -10.23 -6.41 2.80
C LEU A 13 -10.64 -5.01 2.36
N HIS A 14 -11.10 -4.21 3.31
CA HIS A 14 -11.09 -2.76 3.18
C HIS A 14 -9.68 -2.29 3.54
N TYR A 15 -8.99 -1.61 2.64
CA TYR A 15 -7.58 -1.28 2.85
C TYR A 15 -7.34 0.21 2.59
N THR A 16 -6.68 0.90 3.51
CA THR A 16 -6.30 2.32 3.34
C THR A 16 -4.80 2.45 3.35
N VAL A 17 -4.26 3.15 2.34
CA VAL A 17 -2.85 3.51 2.25
C VAL A 17 -2.71 5.02 2.28
N GLU A 18 -1.80 5.52 3.10
CA GLU A 18 -1.47 6.92 3.27
C GLU A 18 0.04 7.13 3.14
N LEU A 19 0.43 8.15 2.37
CA LEU A 19 1.80 8.68 2.30
C LEU A 19 1.78 10.16 2.67
N ARG A 20 2.67 10.53 3.58
CA ARG A 20 2.76 11.87 4.15
C ARG A 20 4.20 12.31 4.28
N TRP A 21 4.48 13.58 4.02
CA TRP A 21 5.84 14.13 4.21
C TRP A 21 6.07 14.15 5.70
N ARG A 22 7.23 13.70 6.19
CA ARG A 22 7.49 13.67 7.64
C ARG A 22 7.25 15.03 8.30
N THR A 23 7.54 16.10 7.58
CA THR A 23 7.42 17.50 8.00
C THR A 23 6.00 18.06 7.89
N GLU A 24 5.07 17.36 7.25
CA GLU A 24 3.71 17.84 7.00
C GLU A 24 2.67 16.97 7.70
N PRO A 25 1.58 17.55 8.23
CA PRO A 25 0.53 16.78 8.88
C PRO A 25 -0.46 16.14 7.89
N ARG A 26 -0.50 16.61 6.63
CA ARG A 26 -1.45 16.14 5.62
C ARG A 26 -0.80 15.09 4.72
N ALA A 27 -1.52 14.00 4.47
CA ALA A 27 -1.12 13.04 3.44
C ALA A 27 -1.23 13.72 2.07
N TRP A 28 -0.15 13.62 1.27
CA TRP A 28 -0.22 14.03 -0.13
C TRP A 28 -0.84 12.92 -0.99
N TRP A 29 -0.74 11.67 -0.51
CA TRP A 29 -1.37 10.52 -1.13
C TRP A 29 -2.22 9.76 -0.11
N LYS A 30 -3.47 9.51 -0.46
CA LYS A 30 -4.36 8.65 0.32
C LYS A 30 -5.30 7.90 -0.61
N THR A 31 -5.30 6.58 -0.52
CA THR A 31 -6.16 5.72 -1.34
C THR A 31 -6.86 4.68 -0.47
N ARG A 32 -8.04 4.28 -0.92
CA ARG A 32 -8.82 3.19 -0.34
C ARG A 32 -9.00 2.13 -1.40
N HIS A 33 -8.74 0.88 -1.03
CA HIS A 33 -8.93 -0.29 -1.86
C HIS A 33 -9.94 -1.21 -1.18
N LEU A 34 -10.71 -1.91 -2.00
CA LEU A 34 -11.59 -2.99 -1.58
C LEU A 34 -11.26 -4.19 -2.45
N GLY A 35 -10.88 -5.31 -1.84
CA GLY A 35 -10.55 -6.51 -2.59
C GLY A 35 -9.79 -7.54 -1.76
N SER A 36 -9.40 -8.64 -2.42
CA SER A 36 -8.59 -9.69 -1.79
C SER A 36 -7.14 -9.23 -1.58
N PRO A 37 -6.36 -9.89 -0.70
CA PRO A 37 -4.97 -9.50 -0.45
C PRO A 37 -4.11 -9.44 -1.73
N ILE A 38 -4.37 -10.30 -2.72
CA ILE A 38 -3.68 -10.28 -4.03
C ILE A 38 -3.98 -8.99 -4.81
N GLN A 39 -5.24 -8.54 -4.80
CA GLN A 39 -5.63 -7.29 -5.46
C GLN A 39 -5.03 -6.08 -4.76
N ILE A 40 -4.99 -6.10 -3.42
CA ILE A 40 -4.32 -5.05 -2.63
C ILE A 40 -2.82 -5.02 -2.93
N ALA A 41 -2.15 -6.17 -2.97
CA ALA A 41 -0.74 -6.27 -3.33
C ALA A 41 -0.44 -5.67 -4.71
N ALA A 42 -1.28 -5.99 -5.72
CA ALA A 42 -1.15 -5.40 -7.05
C ALA A 42 -1.32 -3.87 -7.03
N ALA A 43 -2.23 -3.35 -6.19
CA ALA A 43 -2.41 -1.91 -6.03
C ALA A 43 -1.22 -1.22 -5.33
N LEU A 44 -0.53 -1.92 -4.41
CA LEU A 44 0.73 -1.42 -3.82
C LEU A 44 1.86 -1.37 -4.85
N ASP A 45 1.97 -2.36 -5.73
CA ASP A 45 2.95 -2.32 -6.83
C ASP A 45 2.64 -1.18 -7.81
N GLU A 46 1.36 -0.94 -8.13
CA GLU A 46 0.97 0.21 -8.95
C GLU A 46 1.29 1.54 -8.25
N LEU A 47 1.12 1.62 -6.93
CA LEU A 47 1.46 2.81 -6.16
C LEU A 47 2.94 3.19 -6.31
N VAL A 48 3.85 2.22 -6.39
CA VAL A 48 5.28 2.49 -6.64
C VAL A 48 5.46 3.30 -7.94
N VAL A 49 4.77 2.90 -9.01
CA VAL A 49 4.83 3.59 -10.30
C VAL A 49 4.23 4.99 -10.19
N ARG A 50 3.08 5.12 -9.53
CA ARG A 50 2.39 6.41 -9.38
C ARG A 50 3.20 7.41 -8.56
N VAL A 51 3.85 6.95 -7.48
CA VAL A 51 4.77 7.76 -6.67
C VAL A 51 5.95 8.24 -7.50
N HIS A 52 6.53 7.38 -8.35
CA HIS A 52 7.64 7.77 -9.21
C HIS A 52 7.27 8.88 -10.20
N LEU A 53 6.02 8.89 -10.67
CA LEU A 53 5.51 9.88 -11.63
C LEU A 53 4.96 11.15 -10.96
N ASP A 54 4.88 11.20 -9.63
CA ASP A 54 4.33 12.33 -8.89
C ASP A 54 5.29 13.55 -8.94
N PRO A 55 4.85 14.73 -9.42
CA PRO A 55 5.70 15.92 -9.50
C PRO A 55 6.25 16.41 -8.15
N ALA A 56 5.49 16.26 -7.06
CA ALA A 56 5.93 16.62 -5.71
C ALA A 56 7.04 15.67 -5.24
N VAL A 57 6.93 14.38 -5.55
CA VAL A 57 7.99 13.39 -5.31
C VAL A 57 9.25 13.73 -6.13
N ALA A 58 9.09 14.03 -7.42
CA ALA A 58 10.22 14.43 -8.27
C ALA A 58 10.93 15.70 -7.74
N GLN A 59 10.16 16.67 -7.23
CA GLN A 59 10.71 17.85 -6.58
C GLN A 59 11.42 17.53 -5.25
N ALA A 60 10.82 16.67 -4.42
CA ALA A 60 11.38 16.24 -3.15
C ALA A 60 12.73 15.53 -3.34
N CYS A 61 12.85 14.64 -4.34
CA CYS A 61 14.10 13.95 -4.68
C CYS A 61 15.25 14.92 -5.02
N ARG A 62 14.96 16.08 -5.61
CA ARG A 62 15.99 17.10 -5.91
C ARG A 62 16.46 17.85 -4.67
N SER A 63 15.64 17.93 -3.63
CA SER A 63 15.93 18.68 -2.40
C SER A 63 16.78 17.90 -1.38
N GLY A 64 17.01 16.60 -1.59
CA GLY A 64 17.89 15.77 -0.75
C GLY A 64 17.16 14.64 -0.03
N ALA A 65 17.67 14.25 1.16
CA ALA A 65 17.15 13.13 1.94
C ALA A 65 15.76 13.45 2.54
N VAL A 66 14.71 13.16 1.77
CA VAL A 66 13.32 13.34 2.18
C VAL A 66 12.80 12.06 2.85
N GLN A 67 12.08 12.23 3.95
CA GLN A 67 11.44 11.12 4.66
C GLN A 67 9.93 11.14 4.47
N VAL A 68 9.38 9.93 4.38
CA VAL A 68 7.97 9.65 4.16
C VAL A 68 7.44 8.87 5.34
N CYS A 69 6.31 9.30 5.88
CA CYS A 69 5.51 8.49 6.76
C CYS A 69 4.56 7.64 5.90
N TYR A 70 4.81 6.34 5.86
CA TYR A 70 3.95 5.36 5.23
C TYR A 70 3.01 4.77 6.29
N ARG A 71 1.71 4.73 6.00
CA ARG A 71 0.73 4.04 6.82
C ARG A 71 -0.18 3.22 5.94
N ALA A 72 -0.40 1.97 6.32
CA ALA A 72 -1.34 1.08 5.66
C ALA A 72 -2.14 0.31 6.71
N VAL A 73 -3.45 0.19 6.49
CA VAL A 73 -4.36 -0.47 7.43
C VAL A 73 -5.38 -1.28 6.64
N GLY A 74 -5.50 -2.56 6.99
CA GLY A 74 -6.51 -3.48 6.49
C GLY A 74 -7.56 -3.76 7.55
N TRP A 75 -8.83 -3.68 7.14
CA TRP A 75 -9.98 -4.04 7.95
C TRP A 75 -10.73 -5.20 7.31
N GLN A 76 -11.22 -6.09 8.17
CA GLN A 76 -12.15 -7.14 7.83
C GLN A 76 -13.24 -7.19 8.92
N ASN A 77 -14.51 -7.22 8.55
CA ASN A 77 -15.63 -7.26 9.50
C ASN A 77 -15.58 -6.18 10.61
N HIS A 78 -15.10 -4.97 10.27
CA HIS A 78 -14.88 -3.83 11.19
C HIS A 78 -13.72 -3.98 12.17
N GLU A 79 -12.95 -5.05 12.10
CA GLU A 79 -11.73 -5.25 12.89
C GLU A 79 -10.49 -4.95 12.05
N ILE A 80 -9.46 -4.39 12.68
CA ILE A 80 -8.15 -4.20 12.04
C ILE A 80 -7.46 -5.56 12.02
N VAL A 81 -7.23 -6.10 10.84
CA VAL A 81 -6.51 -7.38 10.65
C VAL A 81 -5.06 -7.18 10.26
N GLU A 82 -4.71 -5.97 9.81
CA GLU A 82 -3.37 -5.62 9.40
C GLU A 82 -3.11 -4.13 9.62
N GLN A 83 -1.96 -3.79 10.17
CA GLN A 83 -1.52 -2.41 10.32
C GLN A 83 -0.01 -2.30 10.16
N ARG A 84 0.41 -1.41 9.26
CA ARG A 84 1.80 -1.03 9.05
C ARG A 84 1.95 0.47 9.18
N THR A 85 2.97 0.92 9.90
CA THR A 85 3.30 2.34 10.01
C THR A 85 4.81 2.48 10.11
N GLU A 86 5.40 3.20 9.16
CA GLU A 86 6.84 3.33 9.04
C GLU A 86 7.22 4.77 8.66
N THR A 87 8.41 5.19 9.07
CA THR A 87 9.04 6.43 8.58
C THR A 87 10.31 6.04 7.85
N ILE A 88 10.34 6.28 6.54
CA ILE A 88 11.35 5.73 5.63
C ILE A 88 11.91 6.81 4.73
N GLY A 89 13.11 6.58 4.18
CA GLY A 89 13.63 7.42 3.11
C GLY A 89 12.74 7.33 1.87
N LEU A 90 12.54 8.45 1.17
CA LEU A 90 11.76 8.47 -0.07
C LEU A 90 12.33 7.50 -1.13
N THR A 91 13.65 7.32 -1.14
CA THR A 91 14.35 6.35 -2.01
C THR A 91 14.06 4.90 -1.67
N ASP A 92 13.70 4.61 -0.42
CA ASP A 92 13.46 3.25 0.08
C ASP A 92 11.98 2.85 -0.01
N LEU A 93 11.08 3.81 -0.24
CA LEU A 93 9.64 3.61 -0.36
C LEU A 93 9.25 2.54 -1.38
N PRO A 94 9.83 2.47 -2.60
CA PRO A 94 9.56 1.38 -3.53
C PRO A 94 9.81 -0.01 -2.94
N THR A 95 10.96 -0.19 -2.28
CA THR A 95 11.33 -1.46 -1.67
C THR A 95 10.35 -1.85 -0.55
N VAL A 96 9.95 -0.89 0.29
CA VAL A 96 8.99 -1.13 1.37
C VAL A 96 7.61 -1.50 0.81
N LEU A 97 7.14 -0.81 -0.24
CA LEU A 97 5.86 -1.12 -0.88
C LEU A 97 5.88 -2.50 -1.55
N HIS A 98 6.96 -2.86 -2.25
CA HIS A 98 7.10 -4.19 -2.86
C HIS A 98 7.19 -5.31 -1.83
N SER A 99 7.97 -5.10 -0.76
CA SER A 99 8.04 -6.06 0.36
C SER A 99 6.65 -6.25 0.96
N HIS A 100 5.89 -5.17 1.14
CA HIS A 100 4.55 -5.27 1.68
C HIS A 100 3.58 -6.00 0.74
N ALA A 101 3.68 -5.74 -0.57
CA ALA A 101 2.92 -6.48 -1.57
C ALA A 101 3.27 -7.97 -1.55
N ALA A 102 4.52 -8.34 -1.28
CA ALA A 102 4.91 -9.74 -1.09
C ALA A 102 4.25 -10.36 0.16
N ASP A 103 4.30 -9.67 1.30
CA ASP A 103 3.67 -10.14 2.54
C ASP A 103 2.16 -10.39 2.36
N LEU A 104 1.45 -9.49 1.67
CA LEU A 104 0.03 -9.64 1.34
C LEU A 104 -0.25 -10.86 0.45
N ARG A 105 0.65 -11.18 -0.48
CA ARG A 105 0.54 -12.38 -1.33
C ARG A 105 0.74 -13.64 -0.50
N GLU A 106 1.70 -13.63 0.42
CA GLU A 106 1.91 -14.75 1.35
C GLU A 106 0.68 -14.98 2.25
N MET A 107 0.07 -13.91 2.77
CA MET A 107 -1.18 -13.98 3.52
C MET A 107 -2.32 -14.62 2.72
N ALA A 108 -2.42 -14.34 1.42
CA ALA A 108 -3.41 -15.00 0.56
C ALA A 108 -3.15 -16.50 0.39
N THR A 109 -1.89 -16.94 0.39
CA THR A 109 -1.54 -18.37 0.28
C THR A 109 -1.74 -19.15 1.58
N MET A 110 -1.63 -18.50 2.75
CA MET A 110 -1.85 -19.15 4.05
C MET A 110 -3.33 -19.30 4.44
N ASN A 111 -4.21 -18.47 3.86
CA ASN A 111 -5.65 -18.48 4.14
C ASN A 111 -6.49 -19.12 3.03
N GLY A 112 -5.84 -19.70 2.01
CA GLY A 112 -6.47 -20.32 0.83
C GLY A 112 -6.50 -21.84 0.84
#